data_AF-A0A7C8A7Y8-F1
#
_entry.id   AF-A0A7C8A7Y8-F1
#
_cell.length_a   1.000
_cell.length_b   1.000
_cell.length_c   1.000
_cell.angle_alpha   90.00
_cell.angle_beta   90.00
_cell.angle_gamma   90.00
#
_symmetry.space_group_name_H-M   'P 1'
#
loop_
_entity.id
_entity.type
_entity.pdbx_description
1 polymer ?
#
loop_
_entity_poly.entity_id
_entity_poly.type
_entity_poly.pdbx_seq_one_letter_code
_entity_poly.pdbx_strand_id
1 'polypeptide(L)'
;MITEDVVKFLKTVIPFQFLKEDELIAISEKTLLEFYPQNTILLKQEGPPSDNLKIIKKGSVKIYAVSNTGEEIITDYRGEGELIGYLSLFSDNKSRVSVMTLEDTLCYIISKTEMRAIIDRHPNIKDFFHQSFLKKYLDKTLEEMHSKTLNKVSGDMLLFTTPVGMLATKGVISVFQDTSIKEAAEIMTRHEISSVVIIDSNAVPVGIVTDRDLRKKVIAKGLDTRNSICSIMSVSLIKSDSKEYCFEALLKMIRYNIHHLLIVEDGKIKGIITNHDLMMLQGSSPVTVAKDIEIQQTVDGVAQISNKLNSIMDILIKEGAKASNITKIMSEINDRILKKILTLAEKKFGPPPTSYCWIVFGSEGRKEQTFKTDQDNAIICADPETLSEDEETKRYFSVFTKYVRDSLVMCGFPVCPGNYMASNPKWRQPISVWKSYFSSWINVPKTEAILASVILFDFRAIHGDFTLAEELKRHLLTSLKGKDMFLLLMAKMTVNVKPPLSFFKTFVVEKDGMHKNKFNIKFKFLSPLINVVRLFALEKRIEETSTLERIERLMESHDTIRQMGDELKHAFEFIMMMKIVHQFNQLTKGLQPDNYIDPNDLTNLEKKTLKESCQVISRVQESIENRYLLGRLSG
;
A
#
# COMPACT_ATOMS: atom_id res chain seq x y z
N MET A 1 46.22 8.60 18.63
CA MET A 1 45.30 8.29 19.75
C MET A 1 43.93 8.98 19.62
N ILE A 2 43.72 10.27 19.93
CA ILE A 2 42.36 10.88 19.86
C ILE A 2 41.77 10.85 18.43
N THR A 3 42.58 11.21 17.43
CA THR A 3 42.17 11.26 16.01
C THR A 3 41.83 9.87 15.45
N GLU A 4 42.66 8.86 15.75
CA GLU A 4 42.42 7.47 15.35
C GLU A 4 41.16 6.89 16.00
N ASP A 5 40.89 7.21 17.27
CA ASP A 5 39.67 6.77 17.95
C ASP A 5 38.41 7.39 17.32
N VAL A 6 38.46 8.68 16.96
CA VAL A 6 37.35 9.36 16.26
C VAL A 6 37.14 8.74 14.88
N VAL A 7 38.20 8.51 14.10
CA VAL A 7 38.10 7.88 12.77
C VAL A 7 37.50 6.48 12.88
N LYS A 8 38.00 5.66 13.81
CA LYS A 8 37.48 4.30 14.05
C LYS A 8 36.01 4.31 14.42
N PHE A 9 35.58 5.27 15.24
CA PHE A 9 34.19 5.44 15.63
C PHE A 9 33.32 5.92 14.45
N LEU A 10 33.75 6.93 13.68
CA LEU A 10 32.98 7.44 12.55
C LEU A 10 32.78 6.38 11.45
N LYS A 11 33.71 5.42 11.31
CA LYS A 11 33.54 4.26 10.41
C LYS A 11 32.35 3.36 10.77
N THR A 12 31.79 3.46 11.98
CA THR A 12 30.61 2.70 12.40
C THR A 12 29.32 3.53 12.39
N VAL A 13 29.38 4.82 12.05
CA VAL A 13 28.26 5.76 12.14
C VAL A 13 27.76 6.13 10.74
N ILE A 14 26.47 5.98 10.49
CA ILE A 14 25.84 6.42 9.24
C ILE A 14 25.59 7.94 9.30
N PRO A 15 25.90 8.71 8.24
CA PRO A 15 26.40 8.28 6.92
C PRO A 15 27.94 8.33 6.79
N PHE A 16 28.67 8.61 7.87
CA PHE A 16 30.13 8.78 7.85
C PHE A 16 30.90 7.52 7.45
N GLN A 17 30.34 6.33 7.69
CA GLN A 17 30.93 5.06 7.27
C GLN A 17 31.19 4.95 5.74
N PHE A 18 30.55 5.80 4.94
CA PHE A 18 30.70 5.83 3.49
C PHE A 18 31.81 6.78 3.00
N LEU A 19 32.44 7.54 3.91
CA LEU A 19 33.55 8.43 3.58
C LEU A 19 34.87 7.67 3.51
N LYS A 20 35.79 8.17 2.69
CA LYS A 20 37.15 7.62 2.62
C LYS A 20 37.94 7.96 3.88
N GLU A 21 38.98 7.19 4.14
CA GLU A 21 39.77 7.31 5.36
C GLU A 21 40.46 8.68 5.51
N ASP A 22 40.98 9.24 4.42
CA ASP A 22 41.54 10.60 4.36
C ASP A 22 40.50 11.68 4.70
N GLU A 23 39.24 11.48 4.29
CA GLU A 23 38.13 12.40 4.60
C GLU A 23 37.72 12.29 6.07
N LEU A 24 37.67 11.07 6.61
CA LEU A 24 37.42 10.83 8.03
C LEU A 24 38.52 11.44 8.91
N ILE A 25 39.78 11.35 8.49
CA ILE A 25 40.90 12.02 9.16
C ILE A 25 40.66 13.53 9.19
N ALA A 26 40.34 14.15 8.04
CA ALA A 26 40.08 15.58 7.97
C ALA A 26 38.88 16.03 8.85
N ILE A 27 37.85 15.20 9.00
CA ILE A 27 36.72 15.46 9.90
C ILE A 27 37.16 15.35 11.35
N SER A 28 37.92 14.30 11.68
CA SER A 28 38.35 14.02 13.04
C SER A 28 39.26 15.11 13.61
N GLU A 29 40.11 15.73 12.78
CA GLU A 29 40.97 16.86 13.17
C GLU A 29 40.19 18.09 13.65
N LYS A 30 38.92 18.21 13.21
CA LYS A 30 38.03 19.33 13.52
C LYS A 30 36.88 18.96 14.45
N THR A 31 36.85 17.72 14.91
CA THR A 31 35.81 17.21 15.79
C THR A 31 36.17 17.47 17.24
N LEU A 32 35.26 18.06 18.01
CA LEU A 32 35.42 18.24 19.45
C LEU A 32 34.73 17.11 20.21
N LEU A 33 35.22 16.78 21.39
CA LEU A 33 34.54 15.88 22.33
C LEU A 33 33.97 16.71 23.48
N GLU A 34 32.65 16.72 23.62
CA GLU A 34 31.97 17.42 24.71
C GLU A 34 31.29 16.42 25.66
N PHE A 35 31.33 16.74 26.96
CA PHE A 35 30.68 15.99 28.03
C PHE A 35 29.46 16.75 28.54
N TYR A 36 28.34 16.04 28.68
CA TYR A 36 27.10 16.57 29.19
C TYR A 36 26.60 15.70 30.36
N PRO A 37 26.46 16.28 31.58
CA PRO A 37 25.87 15.57 32.72
C PRO A 37 24.45 15.08 32.44
N GLN A 38 23.98 14.10 33.19
CA GLN A 38 22.58 13.69 33.22
C GLN A 38 21.62 14.90 33.39
N ASN A 39 20.47 14.89 32.71
CA ASN A 39 19.44 15.94 32.69
C ASN A 39 19.86 17.28 32.06
N THR A 40 20.93 17.29 31.26
CA THR A 40 21.34 18.46 30.48
C THR A 40 20.47 18.61 29.23
N ILE A 41 19.91 19.81 29.02
CA ILE A 41 19.15 20.14 27.80
C ILE A 41 20.12 20.57 26.70
N LEU A 42 20.26 19.73 25.67
CA LEU A 42 21.15 19.96 24.53
C LEU A 42 20.53 20.84 23.44
N LEU A 43 19.21 20.76 23.30
CA LEU A 43 18.39 21.58 22.41
C LEU A 43 17.06 21.86 23.10
N LYS A 44 16.50 23.04 22.89
CA LYS A 44 15.22 23.45 23.47
C LYS A 44 14.19 23.72 22.37
N GLN A 45 12.97 23.20 22.53
CA GLN A 45 11.85 23.54 21.64
C GLN A 45 11.63 25.06 21.59
N GLU A 46 11.36 25.57 20.39
CA GLU A 46 11.30 27.00 20.03
C GLU A 46 12.61 27.78 20.29
N GLY A 47 13.69 27.09 20.66
CA GLY A 47 15.02 27.63 20.78
C GLY A 47 15.72 27.81 19.44
N PRO A 48 16.93 28.40 19.42
CA PRO A 48 17.71 28.57 18.21
C PRO A 48 17.99 27.23 17.52
N PRO A 49 18.21 27.23 16.19
CA PRO A 49 18.66 26.03 15.47
C PRO A 49 19.98 25.51 16.07
N SER A 50 20.28 24.24 15.84
CA SER A 50 21.58 23.72 16.24
C SER A 50 22.67 24.28 15.33
N ASP A 51 23.75 24.78 15.92
CA ASP A 51 24.94 25.23 15.19
C ASP A 51 25.96 24.09 14.96
N ASN A 52 25.74 22.93 15.57
CA ASN A 52 26.63 21.78 15.46
C ASN A 52 25.82 20.49 15.36
N LEU A 53 26.29 19.56 14.52
CA LEU A 53 25.87 18.17 14.59
C LEU A 53 26.56 17.52 15.80
N LYS A 54 25.79 16.82 16.64
CA LYS A 54 26.36 16.01 17.73
C LYS A 54 26.17 14.54 17.44
N ILE A 55 27.18 13.72 17.71
CA ILE A 55 27.16 12.26 17.56
C ILE A 55 27.41 11.67 18.92
N ILE A 56 26.49 10.85 19.43
CA ILE A 56 26.60 10.28 20.77
C ILE A 56 27.71 9.23 20.75
N LYS A 57 28.82 9.49 21.44
CA LYS A 57 29.90 8.51 21.65
C LYS A 57 29.55 7.52 22.75
N LYS A 58 28.90 7.98 23.81
CA LYS A 58 28.49 7.17 24.96
C LYS A 58 27.39 7.90 25.72
N GLY A 59 26.42 7.15 26.25
CA GLY A 59 25.27 7.70 26.95
C GLY A 59 24.01 7.72 26.08
N SER A 60 22.98 8.41 26.55
CA SER A 60 21.68 8.43 25.88
C SER A 60 20.90 9.71 26.14
N VAL A 61 20.00 10.03 25.22
CA VAL A 61 19.15 11.23 25.29
C VAL A 61 17.69 10.88 24.97
N LYS A 62 16.75 11.63 25.55
CA LYS A 62 15.36 11.67 25.08
C LYS A 62 15.13 12.90 24.22
N ILE A 63 14.34 12.75 23.17
CA ILE A 63 13.84 13.84 22.33
C ILE A 63 12.36 13.98 22.59
N TYR A 64 11.90 15.16 22.96
CA TYR A 64 10.50 15.39 23.33
C TYR A 64 10.00 16.74 22.84
N ALA A 65 8.68 16.84 22.66
CA ALA A 65 8.00 18.10 22.42
C ALA A 65 7.04 18.38 23.58
N VAL A 66 6.94 19.64 23.99
CA VAL A 66 5.94 20.10 24.96
C VAL A 66 4.72 20.59 24.17
N SER A 67 3.56 20.02 24.45
CA SER A 67 2.29 20.40 23.84
C SER A 67 1.85 21.79 24.30
N ASN A 68 0.82 22.35 23.65
CA ASN A 68 0.18 23.61 24.09
C ASN A 68 -0.48 23.48 25.48
N THR A 69 -0.71 22.26 25.96
CA THR A 69 -1.26 21.95 27.29
C THR A 69 -0.18 21.71 28.35
N GLY A 70 1.11 21.80 27.98
CA GLY A 70 2.25 21.61 28.89
C GLY A 70 2.68 20.15 29.10
N GLU A 71 2.11 19.21 28.36
CA GLU A 71 2.44 17.78 28.46
C GLU A 71 3.71 17.46 27.65
N GLU A 72 4.65 16.70 28.24
CA GLU A 72 5.82 16.19 27.53
C GLU A 72 5.45 14.98 26.66
N ILE A 73 5.54 15.14 25.34
CA ILE A 73 5.37 14.09 24.36
C ILE A 73 6.76 13.63 23.92
N ILE A 74 7.15 12.43 24.33
CA ILE A 74 8.42 11.83 23.90
C ILE A 74 8.29 11.39 22.44
N THR A 75 9.24 11.84 21.62
CA THR A 75 9.27 11.61 20.17
C THR A 75 10.38 10.68 19.73
N ASP A 76 11.40 10.45 20.56
CA ASP A 76 12.54 9.61 20.22
C ASP A 76 13.42 9.34 21.47
N TYR A 77 14.18 8.26 21.42
CA TYR A 77 15.32 8.00 22.31
C TYR A 77 16.55 7.76 21.45
N ARG A 78 17.69 8.31 21.84
CA ARG A 78 18.93 8.13 21.08
C ARG A 78 20.09 7.68 21.94
N GLY A 79 20.88 6.75 21.42
CA GLY A 79 22.05 6.15 22.07
C GLY A 79 23.32 6.25 21.22
N GLU A 80 24.32 5.45 21.56
CA GLU A 80 25.64 5.45 20.92
C GLU A 80 25.57 5.30 19.40
N GLY A 81 26.31 6.14 18.68
CA GLY A 81 26.33 6.21 17.23
C GLY A 81 25.23 7.07 16.61
N GLU A 82 24.25 7.53 17.39
CA GLU A 82 23.13 8.32 16.86
C GLU A 82 23.38 9.83 16.88
N LEU A 83 22.71 10.52 15.94
CA LEU A 83 22.94 11.92 15.63
C LEU A 83 21.97 12.82 16.41
N ILE A 84 22.38 14.04 16.80
CA ILE A 84 21.53 15.05 17.43
C ILE A 84 21.69 16.38 16.67
N GLY A 85 20.58 17.09 16.50
CA GLY A 85 20.59 18.45 15.95
C GLY A 85 20.56 18.54 14.43
N TYR A 86 20.73 17.44 13.69
CA TYR A 86 20.73 17.47 12.22
C TYR A 86 19.46 18.08 11.60
N LEU A 87 18.27 17.87 12.21
CA LEU A 87 17.00 18.40 11.71
C LEU A 87 16.94 19.94 11.76
N SER A 88 17.46 20.55 12.82
CA SER A 88 17.49 22.02 12.98
C SER A 88 18.72 22.65 12.34
N LEU A 89 19.82 21.90 12.22
CA LEU A 89 21.05 22.32 11.54
C LEU A 89 20.79 22.73 10.08
N PHE A 90 19.92 22.01 9.37
CA PHE A 90 19.66 22.21 7.93
C PHE A 90 18.38 22.97 7.59
N SER A 91 17.50 23.20 8.56
CA SER A 91 16.22 23.88 8.30
C SER A 91 16.26 25.39 8.53
N ASP A 92 17.39 25.95 9.02
CA ASP A 92 17.59 27.36 9.42
C ASP A 92 16.42 27.93 10.27
N ASN A 93 15.63 27.05 10.89
CA ASN A 93 14.44 27.33 11.66
C ASN A 93 14.67 26.94 13.11
N LYS A 94 13.88 27.51 14.01
CA LYS A 94 13.88 27.15 15.44
C LYS A 94 13.76 25.64 15.65
N SER A 95 14.41 25.13 16.68
CA SER A 95 14.29 23.72 17.05
C SER A 95 12.84 23.41 17.43
N ARG A 96 12.23 22.40 16.82
CA ARG A 96 10.82 22.02 17.10
C ARG A 96 10.68 21.04 18.27
N VAL A 97 11.79 20.56 18.80
CA VAL A 97 11.86 19.57 19.87
C VAL A 97 12.94 19.98 20.87
N SER A 98 12.76 19.53 22.10
CA SER A 98 13.79 19.54 23.12
C SER A 98 14.56 18.21 23.11
N VAL A 99 15.84 18.26 23.47
CA VAL A 99 16.70 17.08 23.63
C VAL A 99 17.34 17.16 25.00
N MET A 100 17.16 16.13 25.83
CA MET A 100 17.72 16.08 27.18
C MET A 100 18.48 14.78 27.40
N THR A 101 19.65 14.85 28.04
CA THR A 101 20.43 13.66 28.42
C THR A 101 19.71 12.87 29.52
N LEU A 102 19.68 11.55 29.37
CA LEU A 102 19.10 10.61 30.35
C LEU A 102 20.14 10.08 31.32
N GLU A 103 21.40 10.18 30.96
CA GLU A 103 22.58 9.81 31.73
C GLU A 103 23.76 10.69 31.28
N ASP A 104 24.91 10.54 31.93
CA ASP A 104 26.13 11.23 31.51
C ASP A 104 26.49 10.86 30.06
N THR A 105 26.48 11.87 29.18
CA THR A 105 26.55 11.68 27.73
C THR A 105 27.77 12.39 27.15
N LEU A 106 28.58 11.64 26.40
CA LEU A 106 29.71 12.14 25.63
C LEU A 106 29.33 12.24 24.16
N CYS A 107 29.57 13.39 23.55
CA CYS A 107 29.27 13.64 22.14
C CYS A 107 30.49 14.11 21.37
N TYR A 108 30.67 13.56 20.17
CA TYR A 108 31.49 14.19 19.14
C TYR A 108 30.72 15.32 18.47
N ILE A 109 31.34 16.47 18.29
CA ILE A 109 30.73 17.70 17.80
C ILE A 109 31.38 18.07 16.47
N ILE A 110 30.55 18.15 15.42
CA ILE A 110 30.96 18.60 14.08
C ILE A 110 30.21 19.89 13.78
N SER A 111 30.94 20.95 13.44
CA SER A 111 30.34 22.26 13.20
C SER A 111 29.44 22.28 11.95
N LYS A 112 28.47 23.20 11.92
CA LYS A 112 27.62 23.44 10.75
C LYS A 112 28.41 23.70 9.47
N THR A 113 29.53 24.42 9.57
CA THR A 113 30.38 24.77 8.43
C THR A 113 31.01 23.53 7.81
N GLU A 114 31.58 22.67 8.65
CA GLU A 114 32.14 21.37 8.28
C GLU A 114 31.06 20.45 7.69
N MET A 115 29.89 20.36 8.34
CA MET A 115 28.79 19.55 7.82
C MET A 115 28.29 20.02 6.45
N ARG A 116 28.18 21.34 6.22
CA ARG A 116 27.87 21.89 4.90
C ARG A 116 28.92 21.49 3.87
N ALA A 117 30.19 21.64 4.20
CA ALA A 117 31.28 21.28 3.30
C ALA A 117 31.31 19.78 2.94
N ILE A 118 30.92 18.89 3.86
CA ILE A 118 30.78 17.45 3.62
C ILE A 118 29.57 17.18 2.71
N ILE A 119 28.42 17.76 3.01
CA ILE A 119 27.18 17.57 2.24
C ILE A 119 27.32 18.08 0.80
N ASP A 120 28.00 19.21 0.61
CA ASP A 120 28.21 19.80 -0.72
C ASP A 120 29.16 18.95 -1.58
N ARG A 121 30.11 18.24 -0.96
CA ARG A 121 31.03 17.32 -1.65
C ARG A 121 30.44 15.93 -1.88
N HIS A 122 29.50 15.50 -1.04
CA HIS A 122 28.97 14.14 -1.05
C HIS A 122 27.43 14.12 -1.18
N PRO A 123 26.89 14.03 -2.41
CA PRO A 123 25.46 13.93 -2.65
C PRO A 123 24.79 12.79 -1.84
N ASN A 124 25.48 11.67 -1.66
CA ASN A 124 24.97 10.52 -0.92
C ASN A 124 24.70 10.84 0.57
N ILE A 125 25.51 11.71 1.17
CA ILE A 125 25.35 12.17 2.56
C ILE A 125 24.22 13.19 2.65
N LYS A 126 24.12 14.07 1.66
CA LYS A 126 22.99 14.99 1.50
C LYS A 126 21.66 14.22 1.46
N ASP A 127 21.59 13.19 0.63
CA ASP A 127 20.39 12.36 0.45
C ASP A 127 20.03 11.62 1.75
N PHE A 128 21.01 11.08 2.48
CA PHE A 128 20.76 10.46 3.79
C PHE A 128 20.03 11.40 4.77
N PHE A 129 20.51 12.64 4.90
CA PHE A 129 19.89 13.62 5.80
C PHE A 129 18.52 14.07 5.32
N HIS A 130 18.32 14.22 4.00
CA HIS A 130 17.01 14.55 3.43
C HIS A 130 15.99 13.42 3.59
N GLN A 131 16.36 12.17 3.29
CA GLN A 131 15.48 11.01 3.43
C GLN A 131 15.11 10.75 4.89
N SER A 132 16.09 10.82 5.79
CA SER A 132 15.86 10.65 7.25
C SER A 132 14.96 11.75 7.82
N PHE A 133 15.06 12.97 7.28
CA PHE A 133 14.20 14.09 7.63
C PHE A 133 12.76 13.86 7.12
N LEU A 134 12.60 13.56 5.83
CA LEU A 134 11.29 13.37 5.20
C LEU A 134 10.52 12.23 5.86
N LYS A 135 11.18 11.08 6.06
CA LYS A 135 10.58 9.91 6.72
C LYS A 135 10.04 10.26 8.11
N LYS A 136 10.83 10.91 8.97
CA LYS A 136 10.40 11.27 10.33
C LYS A 136 9.25 12.28 10.35
N TYR A 137 9.25 13.24 9.42
CA TYR A 137 8.13 14.19 9.28
C TYR A 137 6.86 13.49 8.80
N LEU A 138 6.97 12.61 7.81
CA LEU A 138 5.85 11.83 7.26
C LEU A 138 5.24 10.91 8.31
N ASP A 139 6.06 10.11 8.99
CA ASP A 139 5.62 9.19 10.04
C ASP A 139 4.90 9.96 11.16
N LYS A 140 5.49 11.05 11.66
CA LYS A 140 4.86 11.91 12.67
C LYS A 140 3.56 12.55 12.16
N THR A 141 3.48 12.94 10.88
CA THR A 141 2.25 13.53 10.33
C THR A 141 1.15 12.47 10.20
N LEU A 142 1.49 11.25 9.79
CA LEU A 142 0.56 10.12 9.74
C LEU A 142 0.04 9.81 11.15
N GLU A 143 0.92 9.76 12.15
CA GLU A 143 0.54 9.62 13.57
C GLU A 143 -0.39 10.77 14.03
N GLU A 144 -0.06 12.03 13.72
CA GLU A 144 -0.90 13.19 14.07
C GLU A 144 -2.29 13.12 13.38
N MET A 145 -2.35 12.71 12.11
CA MET A 145 -3.62 12.53 11.40
C MET A 145 -4.47 11.43 12.03
N HIS A 146 -3.86 10.32 12.44
CA HIS A 146 -4.56 9.26 13.17
C HIS A 146 -5.07 9.77 14.53
N SER A 147 -4.24 10.54 15.26
CA SER A 147 -4.60 11.08 16.57
C SER A 147 -5.78 12.05 16.53
N LYS A 148 -5.90 12.88 15.47
CA LYS A 148 -7.05 13.78 15.28
C LYS A 148 -8.37 13.04 15.07
N THR A 149 -8.32 11.85 14.48
CA THR A 149 -9.51 11.02 14.21
C THR A 149 -9.92 10.20 15.45
N LEU A 150 -9.04 10.08 16.45
CA LEU A 150 -9.23 9.26 17.65
C LEU A 150 -9.75 10.04 18.86
N ASN A 151 -10.89 9.62 19.41
CA ASN A 151 -11.12 9.71 20.86
C ASN A 151 -10.38 8.52 21.48
N LYS A 152 -9.31 8.79 22.25
CA LYS A 152 -8.41 7.83 22.92
C LYS A 152 -9.15 6.56 23.40
N VAL A 153 -9.13 5.49 22.60
CA VAL A 153 -9.36 4.12 23.05
C VAL A 153 -8.05 3.39 22.85
N SER A 154 -7.38 3.10 23.96
CA SER A 154 -6.11 2.37 24.04
C SER A 154 -6.30 0.88 23.72
N GLY A 155 -6.74 0.56 22.50
CA GLY A 155 -6.63 -0.76 21.91
C GLY A 155 -5.53 -0.69 20.86
N ASP A 156 -4.36 -1.20 21.20
CA ASP A 156 -3.10 -0.94 20.49
C ASP A 156 -3.10 -1.38 19.02
N MET A 157 -2.30 -0.63 18.23
CA MET A 157 -1.82 -0.77 16.84
C MET A 157 -1.32 -2.18 16.41
N LEU A 158 -1.64 -3.23 17.18
CA LEU A 158 -1.07 -4.56 17.21
C LEU A 158 -1.11 -5.25 15.84
N LEU A 159 -2.18 -5.08 15.06
CA LEU A 159 -2.29 -5.72 13.75
C LEU A 159 -1.14 -5.32 12.80
N PHE A 160 -0.72 -4.06 12.81
CA PHE A 160 0.22 -3.53 11.82
C PHE A 160 1.67 -3.56 12.28
N THR A 161 1.91 -3.70 13.59
CA THR A 161 3.25 -3.64 14.18
C THR A 161 3.67 -4.93 14.86
N THR A 162 2.74 -5.85 15.14
CA THR A 162 3.05 -7.13 15.83
C THR A 162 3.34 -8.22 14.81
N PRO A 163 4.52 -8.85 14.85
CA PRO A 163 4.79 -10.07 14.11
C PRO A 163 3.81 -11.17 14.53
N VAL A 164 3.23 -11.87 13.55
CA VAL A 164 2.22 -12.90 13.75
C VAL A 164 2.72 -14.05 14.61
N GLY A 165 4.03 -14.31 14.61
CA GLY A 165 4.67 -15.30 15.48
C GLY A 165 4.58 -15.01 16.98
N MET A 166 4.23 -13.78 17.39
CA MET A 166 4.00 -13.44 18.81
C MET A 166 2.62 -13.86 19.30
N LEU A 167 1.62 -13.86 18.42
CA LEU A 167 0.23 -14.23 18.74
C LEU A 167 -0.08 -15.70 18.44
N ALA A 168 0.75 -16.35 17.62
CA ALA A 168 0.56 -17.75 17.25
C ALA A 168 0.53 -18.65 18.51
N THR A 169 -0.53 -19.44 18.66
CA THR A 169 -0.64 -20.38 19.79
C THR A 169 0.46 -21.43 19.68
N LYS A 170 1.26 -21.58 20.75
CA LYS A 170 2.28 -22.62 20.85
C LYS A 170 1.62 -23.98 21.07
N GLY A 171 2.13 -25.02 20.40
CA GLY A 171 1.63 -26.40 20.55
C GLY A 171 0.43 -26.73 19.66
N VAL A 172 0.60 -26.58 18.34
CA VAL A 172 -0.43 -26.96 17.37
C VAL A 172 -0.75 -28.45 17.51
N ILE A 173 -1.97 -28.75 17.93
CA ILE A 173 -2.46 -30.13 17.98
C ILE A 173 -2.48 -30.66 16.54
N SER A 174 -1.71 -31.71 16.32
CA SER A 174 -1.54 -32.35 15.03
C SER A 174 -1.79 -33.85 15.13
N VAL A 175 -2.20 -34.43 14.00
CA VAL A 175 -2.43 -35.87 13.84
C VAL A 175 -1.71 -36.35 12.58
N PHE A 176 -1.34 -37.63 12.55
CA PHE A 176 -0.72 -38.20 11.36
C PHE A 176 -1.76 -38.38 10.24
N GLN A 177 -1.31 -38.34 8.98
CA GLN A 177 -2.18 -38.45 7.80
C GLN A 177 -2.98 -39.76 7.73
N ASP A 178 -2.52 -40.81 8.39
CA ASP A 178 -3.18 -42.12 8.49
C ASP A 178 -4.16 -42.23 9.67
N THR A 179 -4.17 -41.26 10.60
CA THR A 179 -5.15 -41.18 11.69
C THR A 179 -6.57 -41.24 11.15
N SER A 180 -7.45 -42.01 11.80
CA SER A 180 -8.85 -42.12 11.36
C SER A 180 -9.61 -40.81 11.57
N ILE A 181 -10.64 -40.56 10.75
CA ILE A 181 -11.51 -39.39 10.91
C ILE A 181 -12.13 -39.34 12.30
N LYS A 182 -12.54 -40.50 12.83
CA LYS A 182 -13.11 -40.64 14.17
C LYS A 182 -12.12 -40.19 15.25
N GLU A 183 -10.90 -40.72 15.23
CA GLU A 183 -9.87 -40.41 16.21
C GLU A 183 -9.46 -38.94 16.16
N ALA A 184 -9.31 -38.38 14.95
CA ALA A 184 -9.05 -36.96 14.78
C ALA A 184 -10.17 -36.08 15.38
N ALA A 185 -11.44 -36.45 15.18
CA ALA A 185 -12.59 -35.75 15.76
C ALA A 185 -12.63 -35.86 17.30
N GLU A 186 -12.25 -37.02 17.86
CA GLU A 186 -12.10 -37.19 19.32
C GLU A 186 -10.98 -36.33 19.89
N ILE A 187 -9.84 -36.23 19.19
CA ILE A 187 -8.73 -35.34 19.56
C ILE A 187 -9.19 -33.89 19.52
N MET A 188 -9.90 -33.48 18.46
CA MET A 188 -10.45 -32.12 18.34
C MET A 188 -11.42 -31.80 19.49
N THR A 189 -12.29 -32.75 19.84
CA THR A 189 -13.25 -32.60 20.94
C THR A 189 -12.55 -32.51 22.29
N ARG A 190 -11.56 -33.38 22.55
CA ARG A 190 -10.82 -33.44 23.83
C ARG A 190 -10.02 -32.17 24.10
N HIS A 191 -9.47 -31.55 23.06
CA HIS A 191 -8.67 -30.33 23.16
C HIS A 191 -9.48 -29.05 22.94
N GLU A 192 -10.81 -29.16 22.73
CA GLU A 192 -11.71 -28.04 22.45
C GLU A 192 -11.26 -27.15 21.27
N ILE A 193 -10.72 -27.77 20.22
CA ILE A 193 -10.22 -27.09 19.02
C ILE A 193 -11.15 -27.27 17.82
N SER A 194 -11.30 -26.23 17.01
CA SER A 194 -12.14 -26.22 15.79
C SER A 194 -11.40 -26.69 14.52
N SER A 195 -10.10 -26.96 14.64
CA SER A 195 -9.25 -27.43 13.54
C SER A 195 -8.08 -28.27 14.04
N VAL A 196 -7.64 -29.24 13.23
CA VAL A 196 -6.43 -30.05 13.49
C VAL A 196 -5.52 -30.05 12.27
N VAL A 197 -4.21 -29.95 12.52
CA VAL A 197 -3.19 -30.01 11.46
C VAL A 197 -2.80 -31.45 11.20
N ILE A 198 -2.69 -31.80 9.92
CA ILE A 198 -2.28 -33.14 9.50
C ILE A 198 -0.81 -33.08 9.10
N ILE A 199 -0.04 -33.99 9.65
CA ILE A 199 1.40 -34.14 9.39
C ILE A 199 1.70 -35.48 8.70
N ASP A 200 2.75 -35.51 7.89
CA ASP A 200 3.31 -36.74 7.34
C ASP A 200 4.19 -37.48 8.37
N SER A 201 4.80 -38.58 7.96
CA SER A 201 5.72 -39.37 8.77
C SER A 201 6.99 -38.61 9.18
N ASN A 202 7.31 -37.49 8.52
CA ASN A 202 8.46 -36.64 8.82
C ASN A 202 8.05 -35.41 9.67
N ALA A 203 6.84 -35.39 10.22
CA ALA A 203 6.25 -34.28 10.96
C ALA A 203 6.10 -32.98 10.13
N VAL A 204 6.05 -33.10 8.80
CA VAL A 204 5.80 -31.97 7.89
C VAL A 204 4.29 -31.81 7.74
N PRO A 205 3.73 -30.59 7.91
CA PRO A 205 2.31 -30.36 7.66
C PRO A 205 1.97 -30.62 6.19
N VAL A 206 0.94 -31.45 5.98
CA VAL A 206 0.41 -31.84 4.65
C VAL A 206 -1.05 -31.44 4.45
N GLY A 207 -1.77 -31.07 5.51
CA GLY A 207 -3.14 -30.59 5.40
C GLY A 207 -3.71 -30.03 6.69
N ILE A 208 -4.93 -29.50 6.60
CA ILE A 208 -5.73 -29.09 7.76
C ILE A 208 -7.16 -29.62 7.60
N VAL A 209 -7.78 -30.00 8.71
CA VAL A 209 -9.20 -30.33 8.80
C VAL A 209 -9.87 -29.44 9.83
N THR A 210 -11.05 -28.94 9.49
CA THR A 210 -11.88 -28.09 10.36
C THR A 210 -13.24 -28.74 10.64
N ASP A 211 -13.98 -28.24 11.62
CA ASP A 211 -15.37 -28.68 11.87
C ASP A 211 -16.27 -28.62 10.62
N ARG A 212 -15.99 -27.65 9.74
CA ARG A 212 -16.71 -27.51 8.46
C ARG A 212 -16.44 -28.70 7.54
N ASP A 213 -15.22 -29.22 7.52
CA ASP A 213 -14.84 -30.38 6.71
C ASP A 213 -15.51 -31.64 7.25
N LEU A 214 -15.53 -31.84 8.58
CA LEU A 214 -16.25 -32.95 9.20
C LEU A 214 -17.74 -32.93 8.82
N ARG A 215 -18.42 -31.79 8.96
CA ARG A 215 -19.84 -31.68 8.57
C ARG A 215 -20.07 -31.87 7.07
N LYS A 216 -19.30 -31.18 6.21
CA LYS A 216 -19.55 -31.10 4.77
C LYS A 216 -19.05 -32.31 3.98
N LYS A 217 -17.89 -32.87 4.36
CA LYS A 217 -17.22 -33.94 3.62
C LYS A 217 -17.47 -35.32 4.22
N VAL A 218 -17.70 -35.41 5.54
CA VAL A 218 -17.98 -36.68 6.22
C VAL A 218 -19.47 -36.87 6.40
N ILE A 219 -20.11 -36.07 7.25
CA ILE A 219 -21.51 -36.29 7.67
C ILE A 219 -22.47 -36.11 6.50
N ALA A 220 -22.41 -34.98 5.80
CA ALA A 220 -23.33 -34.70 4.69
C ALA A 220 -23.19 -35.66 3.49
N LYS A 221 -22.05 -36.34 3.36
CA LYS A 221 -21.78 -37.31 2.29
C LYS A 221 -21.87 -38.77 2.75
N GLY A 222 -22.09 -39.03 4.04
CA GLY A 222 -22.10 -40.38 4.61
C GLY A 222 -20.75 -41.10 4.51
N LEU A 223 -19.63 -40.39 4.60
CA LEU A 223 -18.30 -41.00 4.55
C LEU A 223 -18.04 -41.82 5.83
N ASP A 224 -17.43 -43.00 5.69
CA ASP A 224 -17.03 -43.84 6.83
C ASP A 224 -15.97 -43.14 7.68
N THR A 225 -16.22 -43.01 8.98
CA THR A 225 -15.32 -42.33 9.93
C THR A 225 -14.07 -43.14 10.26
N ARG A 226 -13.99 -44.40 9.83
CA ARG A 226 -12.78 -45.24 9.90
C ARG A 226 -11.76 -44.90 8.81
N ASN A 227 -12.18 -44.17 7.77
CA ASN A 227 -11.27 -43.74 6.72
C ASN A 227 -10.21 -42.78 7.29
N SER A 228 -9.06 -42.73 6.62
CA SER A 228 -7.97 -41.80 6.96
C SER A 228 -8.42 -40.35 6.84
N ILE A 229 -7.99 -39.52 7.78
CA ILE A 229 -8.25 -38.08 7.83
C ILE A 229 -7.75 -37.35 6.58
N CYS A 230 -6.74 -37.90 5.89
CA CYS A 230 -6.21 -37.37 4.64
C CYS A 230 -7.28 -37.29 3.54
N SER A 231 -8.31 -38.14 3.56
CA SER A 231 -9.35 -38.12 2.51
C SER A 231 -10.26 -36.90 2.55
N ILE A 232 -10.25 -36.15 3.67
CA ILE A 232 -11.10 -34.96 3.84
C ILE A 232 -10.32 -33.67 4.04
N MET A 233 -8.98 -33.74 4.08
CA MET A 233 -8.14 -32.58 4.35
C MET A 233 -8.18 -31.55 3.23
N SER A 234 -7.86 -30.31 3.58
CA SER A 234 -7.54 -29.27 2.62
C SER A 234 -6.03 -29.17 2.47
N VAL A 235 -5.51 -29.38 1.25
CA VAL A 235 -4.07 -29.42 0.92
C VAL A 235 -3.46 -28.01 0.87
N SER A 236 -4.29 -26.97 0.74
CA SER A 236 -3.82 -25.58 0.71
C SER A 236 -3.43 -25.11 2.11
N LEU A 237 -2.18 -25.40 2.49
CA LEU A 237 -1.53 -24.87 3.68
C LEU A 237 -1.06 -23.46 3.35
N ILE A 238 -2.00 -22.52 3.25
CA ILE A 238 -1.62 -21.10 3.26
C ILE A 238 -0.89 -20.86 4.59
N LYS A 239 0.35 -20.37 4.49
CA LYS A 239 1.26 -20.16 5.61
C LYS A 239 1.66 -18.69 5.70
N SER A 240 2.00 -18.23 6.90
CA SER A 240 2.74 -16.99 7.14
C SER A 240 4.06 -17.28 7.81
N ASP A 241 5.11 -16.57 7.39
CA ASP A 241 6.36 -16.53 8.15
C ASP A 241 6.11 -15.85 9.52
N SER A 242 6.77 -16.33 10.57
CA SER A 242 6.62 -15.82 11.94
C SER A 242 6.95 -14.33 12.06
N LYS A 243 7.75 -13.78 11.15
CA LYS A 243 8.17 -12.38 11.09
C LYS A 243 7.20 -11.51 10.31
N GLU A 244 6.27 -12.09 9.55
CA GLU A 244 5.20 -11.32 8.90
C GLU A 244 4.32 -10.64 9.95
N TYR A 245 3.85 -9.43 9.68
CA TYR A 245 2.93 -8.74 10.56
C TYR A 245 1.54 -9.39 10.57
N CYS A 246 0.83 -9.26 11.68
CA CYS A 246 -0.54 -9.75 11.86
C CYS A 246 -1.50 -9.29 10.75
N PHE A 247 -1.28 -8.10 10.19
CA PHE A 247 -2.00 -7.58 9.03
C PHE A 247 -1.84 -8.43 7.77
N GLU A 248 -0.62 -8.89 7.45
CA GLU A 248 -0.37 -9.73 6.28
C GLU A 248 -1.06 -11.09 6.44
N ALA A 249 -1.05 -11.63 7.66
CA ALA A 249 -1.81 -12.82 8.02
C ALA A 249 -3.33 -12.62 7.83
N LEU A 250 -3.87 -11.49 8.29
CA LEU A 250 -5.27 -11.11 8.08
C LEU A 250 -5.61 -10.99 6.59
N LEU A 251 -4.74 -10.35 5.80
CA LEU A 251 -4.93 -10.19 4.36
C LEU A 251 -4.94 -11.56 3.64
N LYS A 252 -4.08 -12.49 4.05
CA LYS A 252 -4.10 -13.88 3.55
C LYS A 252 -5.41 -14.58 3.94
N MET A 253 -5.87 -14.44 5.18
CA MET A 253 -7.16 -14.99 5.62
C MET A 253 -8.33 -14.48 4.77
N ILE A 254 -8.38 -13.17 4.51
CA ILE A 254 -9.38 -12.54 3.63
C ILE A 254 -9.22 -13.04 2.20
N ARG A 255 -8.01 -13.06 1.63
CA ARG A 255 -7.77 -13.43 0.23
C ARG A 255 -8.16 -14.88 -0.04
N TYR A 256 -7.74 -15.81 0.82
CA TYR A 256 -7.94 -17.24 0.64
C TYR A 256 -9.22 -17.78 1.30
N ASN A 257 -10.00 -16.91 1.96
CA ASN A 257 -11.22 -17.30 2.68
C ASN A 257 -10.98 -18.43 3.71
N ILE A 258 -9.99 -18.21 4.56
CA ILE A 258 -9.59 -19.14 5.62
C ILE A 258 -9.67 -18.42 6.98
N HIS A 259 -10.01 -19.17 8.01
CA HIS A 259 -10.09 -18.66 9.39
C HIS A 259 -8.90 -19.08 10.25
N HIS A 260 -8.05 -19.96 9.71
CA HIS A 260 -6.91 -20.55 10.39
C HIS A 260 -5.72 -20.43 9.45
N LEU A 261 -4.62 -19.88 9.95
CA LEU A 261 -3.39 -19.68 9.19
C LEU A 261 -2.23 -20.32 9.95
N LEU A 262 -1.45 -21.14 9.25
CA LEU A 262 -0.28 -21.78 9.84
C LEU A 262 0.89 -20.80 9.87
N ILE A 263 1.52 -20.69 11.03
CA ILE A 263 2.69 -19.85 11.22
C ILE A 263 3.93 -20.72 11.19
N VAL A 264 4.86 -20.38 10.30
CA VAL A 264 6.11 -21.11 10.11
C VAL A 264 7.32 -20.24 10.45
N GLU A 265 8.35 -20.86 11.02
CA GLU A 265 9.64 -20.24 11.29
C GLU A 265 10.73 -21.23 10.89
N ASP A 266 11.66 -20.78 10.04
CA ASP A 266 12.74 -21.62 9.50
C ASP A 266 12.25 -22.96 8.92
N GLY A 267 11.10 -22.92 8.22
CA GLY A 267 10.46 -24.08 7.60
C GLY A 267 9.68 -25.01 8.54
N LYS A 268 9.66 -24.75 9.85
CA LYS A 268 8.92 -25.55 10.84
C LYS A 268 7.64 -24.85 11.29
N ILE A 269 6.62 -25.62 11.68
CA ILE A 269 5.40 -25.05 12.28
C ILE A 269 5.75 -24.46 13.65
N LYS A 270 5.53 -23.16 13.80
CA LYS A 270 5.66 -22.45 15.07
C LYS A 270 4.32 -22.39 15.82
N GLY A 271 3.22 -22.28 15.09
CA GLY A 271 1.90 -22.12 15.66
C GLY A 271 0.79 -22.09 14.62
N ILE A 272 -0.44 -21.92 15.10
CA ILE A 272 -1.61 -21.57 14.30
C ILE A 272 -2.16 -20.25 14.83
N ILE A 273 -2.68 -19.42 13.93
CA ILE A 273 -3.40 -18.23 14.32
C ILE A 273 -4.79 -18.25 13.67
N THR A 274 -5.79 -17.83 14.42
CA THR A 274 -7.16 -17.70 13.95
C THR A 274 -7.52 -16.23 13.75
N ASN A 275 -8.61 -15.98 13.02
CA ASN A 275 -9.16 -14.63 12.93
C ASN A 275 -9.59 -14.06 14.31
N HIS A 276 -9.89 -14.91 15.29
CA HIS A 276 -10.19 -14.49 16.66
C HIS A 276 -8.92 -14.03 17.39
N ASP A 277 -7.79 -14.71 17.20
CA ASP A 277 -6.51 -14.33 17.83
C ASP A 277 -5.97 -13.00 17.29
N LEU A 278 -6.27 -12.68 16.03
CA LEU A 278 -5.96 -11.40 15.40
C LEU A 278 -6.87 -10.26 15.88
N MET A 279 -7.98 -10.53 16.56
CA MET A 279 -9.00 -9.53 16.86
C MET A 279 -9.35 -9.47 18.35
N MET A 280 -8.98 -8.38 19.01
CA MET A 280 -9.63 -7.99 20.26
C MET A 280 -10.82 -7.08 19.95
N LEU A 281 -12.03 -7.59 20.24
CA LEU A 281 -13.33 -6.89 20.38
C LEU A 281 -14.18 -6.61 19.10
N GLN A 282 -15.38 -7.22 19.13
CA GLN A 282 -16.68 -6.85 18.52
C GLN A 282 -16.85 -6.76 16.99
N GLY A 283 -17.45 -7.81 16.41
CA GLY A 283 -18.58 -7.73 15.47
C GLY A 283 -18.39 -7.24 14.03
N SER A 284 -17.29 -6.55 13.70
CA SER A 284 -17.08 -5.90 12.38
C SER A 284 -15.74 -6.27 11.73
N SER A 285 -15.38 -7.55 11.76
CA SER A 285 -14.16 -8.05 11.11
C SER A 285 -14.24 -7.98 9.58
N PRO A 286 -13.18 -7.53 8.87
CA PRO A 286 -13.01 -7.73 7.44
C PRO A 286 -13.23 -9.17 6.97
N VAL A 287 -12.81 -10.17 7.78
CA VAL A 287 -12.96 -11.60 7.46
C VAL A 287 -14.42 -12.03 7.54
N THR A 288 -15.16 -11.55 8.55
CA THR A 288 -16.60 -11.83 8.67
C THR A 288 -17.36 -11.24 7.50
N VAL A 289 -17.05 -10.00 7.10
CA VAL A 289 -17.66 -9.37 5.93
C VAL A 289 -17.35 -10.15 4.65
N ALA A 290 -16.10 -10.58 4.46
CA ALA A 290 -15.71 -11.41 3.31
C ALA A 290 -16.53 -12.71 3.24
N LYS A 291 -16.73 -13.40 4.38
CA LYS A 291 -17.56 -14.61 4.48
C LYS A 291 -19.04 -14.33 4.23
N ASP A 292 -19.56 -13.26 4.83
CA ASP A 292 -20.96 -12.87 4.71
C ASP A 292 -21.32 -12.60 3.24
N ILE A 293 -20.41 -12.00 2.46
CA ILE A 293 -20.58 -11.79 1.01
C ILE A 293 -20.72 -13.12 0.27
N GLU A 294 -19.86 -14.09 0.57
CA GLU A 294 -19.85 -15.37 -0.14
C GLU A 294 -21.13 -16.19 0.06
N ILE A 295 -21.74 -16.14 1.24
CA ILE A 295 -22.95 -16.92 1.54
C ILE A 295 -24.22 -16.33 0.93
N GLN A 296 -24.21 -15.05 0.52
CA GLN A 296 -25.39 -14.40 -0.04
C GLN A 296 -25.95 -15.12 -1.25
N GLN A 297 -27.26 -15.08 -1.44
CA GLN A 297 -27.92 -15.72 -2.59
C GLN A 297 -28.66 -14.72 -3.47
N THR A 298 -28.69 -13.45 -3.09
CA THR A 298 -29.39 -12.37 -3.77
C THR A 298 -28.52 -11.12 -3.81
N VAL A 299 -28.78 -10.24 -4.79
CA VAL A 299 -28.09 -8.95 -4.92
C VAL A 299 -28.41 -8.05 -3.72
N ASP A 300 -29.66 -8.05 -3.24
CA ASP A 300 -30.06 -7.29 -2.05
C ASP A 300 -29.25 -7.69 -0.81
N GLY A 301 -29.02 -8.99 -0.62
CA GLY A 301 -28.19 -9.48 0.48
C GLY A 301 -26.74 -9.00 0.38
N VAL A 302 -26.18 -8.97 -0.83
CA VAL A 302 -24.82 -8.43 -1.07
C VAL A 302 -24.80 -6.91 -0.81
N ALA A 303 -25.81 -6.18 -1.25
CA ALA A 303 -25.92 -4.73 -1.06
C ALA A 303 -25.99 -4.34 0.43
N GLN A 304 -26.73 -5.11 1.24
CA GLN A 304 -26.80 -4.93 2.69
C GLN A 304 -25.42 -5.05 3.35
N ILE A 305 -24.60 -6.01 2.91
CA ILE A 305 -23.24 -6.18 3.44
C ILE A 305 -22.29 -5.11 2.93
N SER A 306 -22.41 -4.70 1.66
CA SER A 306 -21.62 -3.60 1.09
C SER A 306 -21.74 -2.30 1.91
N ASN A 307 -22.90 -2.07 2.54
CA ASN A 307 -23.10 -0.91 3.42
C ASN A 307 -22.28 -0.97 4.72
N LYS A 308 -21.82 -2.15 5.14
CA LYS A 308 -20.92 -2.33 6.30
C LYS A 308 -19.46 -2.01 5.98
N LEU A 309 -19.08 -1.80 4.71
CA LEU A 309 -17.67 -1.52 4.36
C LEU A 309 -17.13 -0.24 4.99
N ASN A 310 -18.00 0.76 5.20
CA ASN A 310 -17.60 2.01 5.84
C ASN A 310 -17.17 1.79 7.30
N SER A 311 -17.74 0.81 8.02
CA SER A 311 -17.33 0.53 9.40
C SER A 311 -15.98 -0.19 9.45
N ILE A 312 -15.66 -1.02 8.46
CA ILE A 312 -14.30 -1.58 8.35
C ILE A 312 -13.29 -0.48 8.13
N MET A 313 -13.58 0.47 7.23
CA MET A 313 -12.65 1.57 7.01
C MET A 313 -12.46 2.44 8.25
N ASP A 314 -13.53 2.72 8.98
CA ASP A 314 -13.48 3.41 10.28
C ASP A 314 -12.51 2.71 11.25
N ILE A 315 -12.64 1.39 11.38
CA ILE A 315 -11.74 0.57 12.21
C ILE A 315 -10.30 0.72 11.72
N LEU A 316 -10.02 0.51 10.43
CA LEU A 316 -8.66 0.55 9.92
C LEU A 316 -7.99 1.92 10.08
N ILE A 317 -8.74 3.01 9.89
CA ILE A 317 -8.23 4.38 10.12
C ILE A 317 -7.93 4.59 11.61
N LYS A 318 -8.83 4.17 12.50
CA LYS A 318 -8.67 4.29 13.96
C LYS A 318 -7.49 3.46 14.48
N GLU A 319 -7.27 2.28 13.93
CA GLU A 319 -6.12 1.41 14.25
C GLU A 319 -4.79 1.93 13.66
N GLY A 320 -4.80 3.07 12.98
CA GLY A 320 -3.60 3.71 12.43
C GLY A 320 -2.97 2.95 11.25
N ALA A 321 -3.79 2.25 10.48
CA ALA A 321 -3.33 1.54 9.29
C ALA A 321 -2.69 2.48 8.26
N LYS A 322 -1.63 2.05 7.58
CA LYS A 322 -1.11 2.76 6.40
C LYS A 322 -2.16 2.82 5.28
N ALA A 323 -2.09 3.82 4.42
CA ALA A 323 -3.07 4.00 3.35
C ALA A 323 -3.06 2.80 2.39
N SER A 324 -1.88 2.27 2.06
CA SER A 324 -1.76 1.06 1.23
C SER A 324 -2.41 -0.17 1.85
N ASN A 325 -2.37 -0.31 3.17
CA ASN A 325 -3.00 -1.41 3.88
C ASN A 325 -4.52 -1.29 3.83
N ILE A 326 -5.04 -0.08 4.03
CA ILE A 326 -6.46 0.22 3.88
C ILE A 326 -6.93 -0.13 2.47
N THR A 327 -6.26 0.40 1.43
CA THR A 327 -6.69 0.16 0.04
C THR A 327 -6.60 -1.31 -0.35
N LYS A 328 -5.59 -2.05 0.13
CA LYS A 328 -5.48 -3.51 -0.09
C LYS A 328 -6.69 -4.25 0.48
N ILE A 329 -7.05 -4.02 1.74
CA ILE A 329 -8.24 -4.67 2.33
C ILE A 329 -9.50 -4.29 1.56
N MET A 330 -9.69 -3.00 1.28
CA MET A 330 -10.89 -2.52 0.60
C MET A 330 -11.02 -3.13 -0.80
N SER A 331 -9.93 -3.19 -1.57
CA SER A 331 -9.95 -3.83 -2.89
C SER A 331 -10.23 -5.34 -2.81
N GLU A 332 -9.67 -6.08 -1.86
CA GLU A 332 -9.98 -7.52 -1.71
C GLU A 332 -11.46 -7.76 -1.36
N ILE A 333 -12.08 -6.87 -0.57
CA ILE A 333 -13.51 -7.00 -0.26
C ILE A 333 -14.40 -6.57 -1.44
N ASN A 334 -14.05 -5.48 -2.12
CA ASN A 334 -14.77 -5.03 -3.33
C ASN A 334 -14.73 -6.10 -4.43
N ASP A 335 -13.58 -6.75 -4.64
CA ASP A 335 -13.44 -7.87 -5.57
C ASP A 335 -14.40 -9.02 -5.25
N ARG A 336 -14.59 -9.31 -3.97
CA ARG A 336 -15.50 -10.38 -3.52
C ARG A 336 -16.95 -10.02 -3.81
N ILE A 337 -17.34 -8.76 -3.59
CA ILE A 337 -18.66 -8.26 -3.97
C ILE A 337 -18.87 -8.42 -5.48
N LEU A 338 -17.91 -7.97 -6.29
CA LEU A 338 -17.96 -8.08 -7.74
C LEU A 338 -18.06 -9.54 -8.22
N LYS A 339 -17.16 -10.41 -7.75
CA LYS A 339 -17.20 -11.87 -8.05
C LYS A 339 -18.53 -12.49 -7.66
N LYS A 340 -19.09 -12.09 -6.52
CA LYS A 340 -20.37 -12.61 -6.06
C LYS A 340 -21.51 -12.17 -6.97
N ILE A 341 -21.54 -10.90 -7.37
CA ILE A 341 -22.52 -10.39 -8.34
C ILE A 341 -22.40 -11.11 -9.68
N LEU A 342 -21.18 -11.34 -10.17
CA LEU A 342 -20.94 -12.10 -11.40
C LEU A 342 -21.46 -13.54 -11.29
N THR A 343 -21.21 -14.21 -10.17
CA THR A 343 -21.74 -15.56 -9.90
C THR A 343 -23.28 -15.57 -9.89
N LEU A 344 -23.91 -14.56 -9.30
CA LEU A 344 -25.37 -14.41 -9.28
C LEU A 344 -25.93 -14.13 -10.68
N ALA A 345 -25.20 -13.36 -11.50
CA ALA A 345 -25.56 -13.09 -12.89
C ALA A 345 -25.50 -14.37 -13.74
N GLU A 346 -24.44 -15.17 -13.63
CA GLU A 346 -24.31 -16.47 -14.31
C GLU A 346 -25.42 -17.44 -13.88
N LYS A 347 -25.73 -17.50 -12.58
CA LYS A 347 -26.86 -18.30 -12.07
C LYS A 347 -28.20 -17.87 -12.69
N LYS A 348 -28.38 -16.58 -12.96
CA LYS A 348 -29.62 -16.01 -13.51
C LYS A 348 -29.74 -16.23 -15.02
N PHE A 349 -28.67 -16.03 -15.77
CA PHE A 349 -28.69 -16.06 -17.24
C PHE A 349 -28.23 -17.39 -17.84
N GLY A 350 -27.74 -18.32 -17.02
CA GLY A 350 -27.09 -19.55 -17.48
C GLY A 350 -25.60 -19.35 -17.74
N PRO A 351 -24.85 -20.42 -18.07
CA PRO A 351 -23.43 -20.32 -18.38
C PRO A 351 -23.20 -19.40 -19.59
N PRO A 352 -22.06 -18.70 -19.65
CA PRO A 352 -21.71 -17.88 -20.81
C PRO A 352 -21.51 -18.77 -22.06
N PRO A 353 -21.82 -18.27 -23.26
CA PRO A 353 -21.68 -19.02 -24.51
C PRO A 353 -20.22 -19.23 -24.94
N THR A 354 -19.30 -18.44 -24.40
CA THR A 354 -17.86 -18.53 -24.70
C THR A 354 -17.03 -18.22 -23.45
N SER A 355 -15.74 -18.57 -23.48
CA SER A 355 -14.81 -18.21 -22.41
C SER A 355 -14.67 -16.69 -22.32
N TYR A 356 -14.65 -16.16 -21.10
CA TYR A 356 -14.51 -14.73 -20.88
C TYR A 356 -13.70 -14.43 -19.63
N CYS A 357 -13.07 -13.25 -19.60
CA CYS A 357 -12.42 -12.69 -18.44
C CYS A 357 -13.07 -11.35 -18.11
N TRP A 358 -13.60 -11.22 -16.89
CA TRP A 358 -13.93 -9.92 -16.33
C TRP A 358 -12.66 -9.25 -15.80
N ILE A 359 -12.33 -8.10 -16.38
CA ILE A 359 -11.18 -7.29 -15.96
C ILE A 359 -11.64 -5.98 -15.35
N VAL A 360 -10.81 -5.45 -14.47
CA VAL A 360 -10.97 -4.14 -13.84
C VAL A 360 -9.71 -3.33 -14.04
N PHE A 361 -9.83 -2.01 -14.08
CA PHE A 361 -8.70 -1.10 -14.35
C PHE A 361 -8.79 0.17 -13.51
N GLY A 362 -7.96 1.18 -13.79
CA GLY A 362 -7.90 2.37 -12.95
C GLY A 362 -7.47 2.03 -11.51
N SER A 363 -8.07 2.69 -10.51
CA SER A 363 -7.74 2.41 -9.10
C SER A 363 -8.10 0.99 -8.65
N GLU A 364 -9.12 0.38 -9.26
CA GLU A 364 -9.52 -1.00 -8.96
C GLU A 364 -8.49 -2.00 -9.51
N GLY A 365 -7.99 -1.75 -10.71
CA GLY A 365 -6.92 -2.55 -11.30
C GLY A 365 -5.56 -2.39 -10.60
N ARG A 366 -5.30 -1.25 -9.97
CA ARG A 366 -4.09 -1.02 -9.14
C ARG A 366 -4.21 -1.47 -7.68
N LYS A 367 -5.39 -1.93 -7.23
CA LYS A 367 -5.70 -2.23 -5.81
C LYS A 367 -5.52 -1.01 -4.88
N GLU A 368 -5.93 0.16 -5.37
CA GLU A 368 -5.80 1.47 -4.72
C GLU A 368 -7.19 2.11 -4.47
N GLN A 369 -8.23 1.31 -4.38
CA GLN A 369 -9.57 1.82 -4.08
C GLN A 369 -9.67 2.25 -2.62
N THR A 370 -10.30 3.40 -2.40
CA THR A 370 -10.61 3.90 -1.07
C THR A 370 -12.04 3.52 -0.71
N PHE A 371 -12.97 4.47 -0.73
CA PHE A 371 -14.40 4.22 -0.56
C PHE A 371 -15.01 3.65 -1.84
N LYS A 372 -16.34 3.45 -1.87
CA LYS A 372 -17.05 3.00 -3.08
C LYS A 372 -16.68 3.90 -4.26
N THR A 373 -15.95 3.34 -5.23
CA THR A 373 -15.45 4.04 -6.42
C THR A 373 -16.36 3.82 -7.61
N ASP A 374 -16.17 4.65 -8.63
CA ASP A 374 -16.75 4.42 -9.96
C ASP A 374 -16.43 3.00 -10.46
N GLN A 375 -17.35 2.46 -11.25
CA GLN A 375 -17.20 1.15 -11.90
C GLN A 375 -16.26 1.25 -13.11
N ASP A 376 -15.04 0.73 -12.99
CA ASP A 376 -14.02 0.72 -14.05
C ASP A 376 -13.71 -0.73 -14.48
N ASN A 377 -14.52 -1.26 -15.39
CA ASN A 377 -14.49 -2.68 -15.78
C ASN A 377 -14.73 -2.94 -17.26
N ALA A 378 -14.33 -4.13 -17.71
CA ALA A 378 -14.47 -4.60 -19.08
C ALA A 378 -14.56 -6.14 -19.14
N ILE A 379 -14.96 -6.65 -20.30
CA ILE A 379 -14.91 -8.08 -20.62
C ILE A 379 -13.96 -8.31 -21.81
N ILE A 380 -13.08 -9.30 -21.64
CA ILE A 380 -12.32 -9.91 -22.73
C ILE A 380 -13.00 -11.26 -23.02
N CYS A 381 -13.51 -11.46 -24.23
CA CYS A 381 -14.03 -12.76 -24.66
C CYS A 381 -12.97 -13.51 -25.47
N ALA A 382 -13.09 -14.84 -25.55
CA ALA A 382 -12.43 -15.59 -26.61
C ALA A 382 -12.92 -15.10 -27.99
N ASP A 383 -12.08 -15.32 -29.01
CA ASP A 383 -12.48 -15.01 -30.39
C ASP A 383 -13.56 -15.99 -30.86
N PRO A 384 -14.65 -15.51 -31.47
CA PRO A 384 -15.72 -16.38 -31.92
C PRO A 384 -15.27 -17.24 -33.11
N GLU A 385 -15.64 -18.52 -33.13
CA GLU A 385 -15.36 -19.41 -34.26
C GLU A 385 -16.32 -19.15 -35.43
N THR A 386 -17.52 -18.67 -35.14
CA THR A 386 -18.57 -18.40 -36.13
C THR A 386 -19.31 -17.08 -35.88
N LEU A 387 -19.91 -16.51 -36.93
CA LEU A 387 -20.78 -15.32 -36.80
C LEU A 387 -21.97 -15.56 -35.87
N SER A 388 -22.51 -16.78 -35.84
CA SER A 388 -23.63 -17.12 -34.96
C SER A 388 -23.21 -17.09 -33.49
N GLU A 389 -22.03 -17.63 -33.18
CA GLU A 389 -21.45 -17.59 -31.83
C GLU A 389 -21.17 -16.14 -31.38
N ASP A 390 -20.67 -15.29 -32.28
CA ASP A 390 -20.42 -13.88 -32.01
C ASP A 390 -21.72 -13.14 -31.64
N GLU A 391 -22.79 -13.33 -32.43
CA GLU A 391 -24.08 -12.71 -32.16
C GLU A 391 -24.73 -13.23 -30.87
N GLU A 392 -24.63 -14.53 -30.58
CA GLU A 392 -25.08 -15.10 -29.32
C GLU A 392 -24.32 -14.52 -28.12
N THR A 393 -22.98 -14.43 -28.22
CA THR A 393 -22.09 -13.84 -27.23
C THR A 393 -22.44 -12.38 -26.96
N LYS A 394 -22.63 -11.59 -28.03
CA LYS A 394 -23.07 -10.18 -27.92
C LYS A 394 -24.43 -10.07 -27.23
N ARG A 395 -25.39 -10.93 -27.56
CA ARG A 395 -26.73 -10.92 -26.96
C ARG A 395 -26.68 -11.29 -25.48
N TYR A 396 -26.03 -12.40 -25.12
CA TYR A 396 -25.88 -12.88 -23.75
C TYR A 396 -25.27 -11.80 -22.87
N PHE A 397 -24.09 -11.32 -23.24
CA PHE A 397 -23.38 -10.40 -22.37
C PHE A 397 -24.00 -8.99 -22.35
N SER A 398 -24.89 -8.64 -23.28
CA SER A 398 -25.59 -7.34 -23.29
C SER A 398 -26.55 -7.22 -22.12
N VAL A 399 -27.31 -8.28 -21.84
CA VAL A 399 -28.21 -8.34 -20.68
C VAL A 399 -27.44 -8.63 -19.39
N PHE A 400 -26.42 -9.49 -19.45
CA PHE A 400 -25.57 -9.83 -18.32
C PHE A 400 -24.88 -8.59 -17.72
N THR A 401 -24.19 -7.81 -18.55
CA THR A 401 -23.42 -6.64 -18.08
C THR A 401 -24.30 -5.52 -17.55
N LYS A 402 -25.50 -5.33 -18.12
CA LYS A 402 -26.50 -4.38 -17.58
C LYS A 402 -26.95 -4.81 -16.17
N TYR A 403 -27.25 -6.09 -15.99
CA TYR A 403 -27.60 -6.63 -14.67
C TYR A 403 -26.47 -6.47 -13.64
N VAL A 404 -25.21 -6.75 -14.03
CA VAL A 404 -24.05 -6.56 -13.15
C VAL A 404 -23.86 -5.09 -12.79
N ARG A 405 -23.92 -4.18 -13.77
CA ARG A 405 -23.84 -2.72 -13.55
C ARG A 405 -24.88 -2.26 -12.53
N ASP A 406 -26.15 -2.65 -12.72
CA ASP A 406 -27.25 -2.23 -11.86
C ASP A 406 -27.12 -2.83 -10.45
N SER A 407 -26.63 -4.08 -10.35
CA SER A 407 -26.34 -4.74 -9.07
C SER A 407 -25.21 -4.05 -8.31
N LEU A 408 -24.17 -3.58 -9.01
CA LEU A 408 -23.09 -2.79 -8.42
C LEU A 408 -23.59 -1.41 -7.96
N VAL A 409 -24.48 -0.76 -8.71
CA VAL A 409 -25.15 0.47 -8.27
C VAL A 409 -25.93 0.24 -6.98
N MET A 410 -26.68 -0.86 -6.87
CA MET A 410 -27.38 -1.23 -5.63
C MET A 410 -26.42 -1.45 -4.46
N CYS A 411 -25.22 -1.98 -4.71
CA CYS A 411 -24.16 -2.11 -3.71
C CYS A 411 -23.46 -0.78 -3.40
N GLY A 412 -23.81 0.31 -4.09
CA GLY A 412 -23.31 1.66 -3.90
C GLY A 412 -22.08 2.03 -4.73
N PHE A 413 -21.74 1.25 -5.76
CA PHE A 413 -20.69 1.60 -6.72
C PHE A 413 -21.32 2.43 -7.87
N PRO A 414 -21.05 3.75 -7.94
CA PRO A 414 -21.65 4.60 -8.96
C PRO A 414 -21.19 4.21 -10.38
N VAL A 415 -22.01 4.55 -11.37
CA VAL A 415 -21.65 4.40 -12.78
C VAL A 415 -20.46 5.30 -13.12
N CYS A 416 -19.52 4.80 -13.93
CA CYS A 416 -18.39 5.61 -14.37
C CYS A 416 -18.85 6.72 -15.32
N PRO A 417 -18.59 8.01 -15.00
CA PRO A 417 -18.96 9.13 -15.88
C PRO A 417 -18.35 9.04 -17.28
N GLY A 418 -17.16 8.42 -17.39
CA GLY A 418 -16.47 8.19 -18.66
C GLY A 418 -16.99 6.99 -19.45
N ASN A 419 -17.99 6.26 -18.93
CA ASN A 419 -18.59 5.07 -19.55
C ASN A 419 -17.56 3.96 -19.87
N TYR A 420 -16.53 3.82 -19.03
CA TYR A 420 -15.54 2.74 -19.06
C TYR A 420 -16.04 1.51 -18.28
N MET A 421 -17.15 0.94 -18.73
CA MET A 421 -17.83 -0.20 -18.10
C MET A 421 -18.12 -1.28 -19.14
N ALA A 422 -18.14 -2.56 -18.72
CA ALA A 422 -18.46 -3.69 -19.57
C ALA A 422 -19.88 -3.63 -20.19
N SER A 423 -20.78 -2.83 -19.60
CA SER A 423 -22.11 -2.53 -20.15
C SER A 423 -22.05 -1.71 -21.44
N ASN A 424 -20.94 -1.02 -21.69
CA ASN A 424 -20.66 -0.37 -22.97
C ASN A 424 -20.09 -1.41 -23.95
N PRO A 425 -20.72 -1.63 -25.12
CA PRO A 425 -20.24 -2.61 -26.11
C PRO A 425 -18.77 -2.43 -26.48
N LYS A 426 -18.22 -1.21 -26.45
CA LYS A 426 -16.81 -0.92 -26.74
C LYS A 426 -15.84 -1.66 -25.80
N TRP A 427 -16.26 -1.94 -24.56
CA TRP A 427 -15.43 -2.54 -23.52
C TRP A 427 -15.81 -3.99 -23.22
N ARG A 428 -16.48 -4.63 -24.16
CA ARG A 428 -16.81 -6.04 -24.15
C ARG A 428 -16.53 -6.59 -25.53
N GLN A 429 -15.31 -7.05 -25.71
CA GLN A 429 -14.76 -7.36 -27.03
C GLN A 429 -13.98 -8.67 -27.01
N PRO A 430 -13.88 -9.36 -28.16
CA PRO A 430 -12.96 -10.49 -28.32
C PRO A 430 -11.50 -10.09 -28.09
N ILE A 431 -10.66 -11.05 -27.69
CA ILE A 431 -9.23 -10.84 -27.41
C ILE A 431 -8.48 -10.26 -28.61
N SER A 432 -8.79 -10.66 -29.85
CA SER A 432 -8.20 -10.09 -31.06
C SER A 432 -8.47 -8.58 -31.20
N VAL A 433 -9.69 -8.15 -30.88
CA VAL A 433 -10.09 -6.74 -30.93
C VAL A 433 -9.38 -5.94 -29.84
N TRP A 434 -9.26 -6.47 -28.63
CA TRP A 434 -8.49 -5.84 -27.55
C TRP A 434 -7.02 -5.66 -27.93
N LYS A 435 -6.38 -6.70 -28.50
CA LYS A 435 -5.01 -6.61 -29.00
C LYS A 435 -4.88 -5.52 -30.09
N SER A 436 -5.86 -5.41 -30.98
CA SER A 436 -5.91 -4.36 -32.00
C SER A 436 -6.01 -2.96 -31.38
N TYR A 437 -6.85 -2.77 -30.36
CA TYR A 437 -6.92 -1.50 -29.62
C TYR A 437 -5.57 -1.10 -29.03
N PHE A 438 -4.92 -2.01 -28.31
CA PHE A 438 -3.64 -1.72 -27.65
C PHE A 438 -2.53 -1.46 -28.69
N SER A 439 -2.46 -2.28 -29.74
CA SER A 439 -1.53 -2.06 -30.85
C SER A 439 -1.75 -0.70 -31.51
N SER A 440 -3.00 -0.32 -31.75
CA SER A 440 -3.35 0.96 -32.36
C SER A 440 -2.94 2.14 -31.49
N TRP A 441 -3.23 2.08 -30.19
CA TRP A 441 -2.86 3.15 -29.25
C TRP A 441 -1.35 3.35 -29.12
N ILE A 442 -0.59 2.25 -29.18
CA ILE A 442 0.87 2.26 -29.08
C ILE A 442 1.52 2.68 -30.40
N ASN A 443 1.00 2.22 -31.54
CA ASN A 443 1.60 2.49 -32.85
C ASN A 443 1.20 3.86 -33.43
N VAL A 444 -0.02 4.32 -33.14
CA VAL A 444 -0.56 5.60 -33.63
C VAL A 444 -1.10 6.41 -32.44
N PRO A 445 -0.21 6.89 -31.55
CA PRO A 445 -0.60 7.56 -30.32
C PRO A 445 -1.19 8.95 -30.58
N LYS A 446 -2.53 9.02 -30.65
CA LYS A 446 -3.30 10.27 -30.56
C LYS A 446 -3.60 10.59 -29.09
N THR A 447 -4.00 11.84 -28.79
CA THR A 447 -4.32 12.27 -27.42
C THR A 447 -5.32 11.35 -26.73
N GLU A 448 -6.37 10.92 -27.43
CA GLU A 448 -7.39 10.02 -26.88
C GLU A 448 -6.83 8.61 -26.60
N ALA A 449 -5.89 8.14 -27.41
CA ALA A 449 -5.23 6.86 -27.24
C ALA A 449 -4.30 6.86 -26.01
N ILE A 450 -3.59 7.96 -25.79
CA ILE A 450 -2.76 8.17 -24.59
C ILE A 450 -3.64 8.16 -23.33
N LEU A 451 -4.75 8.91 -23.35
CA LEU A 451 -5.70 8.92 -22.22
C LEU A 451 -6.31 7.53 -21.96
N ALA A 452 -6.71 6.82 -23.01
CA ALA A 452 -7.22 5.45 -22.89
C ALA A 452 -6.16 4.51 -22.29
N SER A 453 -4.90 4.64 -22.71
CA SER A 453 -3.78 3.82 -22.21
C SER A 453 -3.53 4.03 -20.71
N VAL A 454 -3.58 5.29 -20.25
CA VAL A 454 -3.45 5.66 -18.83
C VAL A 454 -4.52 5.02 -17.94
N ILE A 455 -5.71 4.80 -18.49
CA ILE A 455 -6.84 4.18 -17.79
C ILE A 455 -6.74 2.65 -17.88
N LEU A 456 -6.62 2.12 -19.09
CA LEU A 456 -6.84 0.70 -19.40
C LEU A 456 -5.60 -0.18 -19.25
N PHE A 457 -4.37 0.36 -19.27
CA PHE A 457 -3.17 -0.47 -19.11
C PHE A 457 -2.94 -0.94 -17.67
N ASP A 458 -3.60 -0.29 -16.70
CA ASP A 458 -3.62 -0.71 -15.30
C ASP A 458 -4.70 -1.77 -15.05
N PHE A 459 -4.89 -2.73 -15.96
CA PHE A 459 -5.93 -3.75 -15.81
C PHE A 459 -5.44 -5.00 -15.06
N ARG A 460 -6.38 -5.69 -14.40
CA ARG A 460 -6.20 -7.04 -13.85
C ARG A 460 -7.46 -7.88 -13.98
N ALA A 461 -7.30 -9.20 -13.97
CA ALA A 461 -8.39 -10.16 -13.98
C ALA A 461 -9.10 -10.27 -12.61
N ILE A 462 -10.42 -10.49 -12.65
CA ILE A 462 -11.27 -10.71 -11.48
C ILE A 462 -11.99 -12.05 -11.54
N HIS A 463 -12.62 -12.39 -12.66
CA HIS A 463 -13.49 -13.57 -12.77
C HIS A 463 -13.46 -14.15 -14.18
N GLY A 464 -13.72 -15.45 -14.30
CA GLY A 464 -13.68 -16.19 -15.56
C GLY A 464 -12.29 -16.74 -15.89
N ASP A 465 -11.97 -16.81 -17.18
CA ASP A 465 -10.72 -17.35 -17.70
C ASP A 465 -9.60 -16.31 -17.71
N PHE A 466 -8.65 -16.45 -16.78
CA PHE A 466 -7.59 -15.45 -16.59
C PHE A 466 -6.54 -15.50 -17.70
N THR A 467 -6.46 -16.60 -18.46
CA THR A 467 -5.49 -16.74 -19.56
C THR A 467 -5.67 -15.67 -20.63
N LEU A 468 -6.91 -15.21 -20.86
CA LEU A 468 -7.23 -14.12 -21.78
C LEU A 468 -6.62 -12.79 -21.34
N ALA A 469 -6.68 -12.47 -20.04
CA ALA A 469 -6.08 -11.25 -19.49
C ALA A 469 -4.55 -11.32 -19.49
N GLU A 470 -3.98 -12.49 -19.16
CA GLU A 470 -2.54 -12.74 -19.22
C GLU A 470 -2.01 -12.61 -20.66
N GLU A 471 -2.74 -13.13 -21.63
CA GLU A 471 -2.42 -13.01 -23.05
C GLU A 471 -2.46 -11.54 -23.50
N LEU A 472 -3.49 -10.78 -23.12
CA LEU A 472 -3.57 -9.36 -23.43
C LEU A 472 -2.42 -8.57 -22.78
N LYS A 473 -2.04 -8.93 -21.55
CA LYS A 473 -0.93 -8.30 -20.83
C LYS A 473 0.41 -8.58 -21.52
N ARG A 474 0.64 -9.82 -21.95
CA ARG A 474 1.83 -10.21 -22.72
C ARG A 474 1.88 -9.46 -24.05
N HIS A 475 0.75 -9.31 -24.73
CA HIS A 475 0.64 -8.52 -25.96
C HIS A 475 0.98 -7.05 -25.73
N LEU A 476 0.45 -6.43 -24.67
CA LEU A 476 0.78 -5.06 -24.28
C LEU A 476 2.29 -4.87 -24.10
N LEU A 477 2.92 -5.69 -23.25
CA LEU A 477 4.35 -5.55 -22.93
C LEU A 477 5.25 -5.81 -24.14
N THR A 478 4.86 -6.74 -25.01
CA THR A 478 5.56 -7.00 -26.28
C THR A 478 5.43 -5.82 -27.22
N SER A 479 4.23 -5.23 -27.32
CA SER A 479 3.94 -4.10 -28.21
C SER A 479 4.70 -2.83 -27.83
N LEU A 480 5.08 -2.65 -26.57
CA LEU A 480 5.86 -1.51 -26.08
C LEU A 480 7.34 -1.54 -26.50
N LYS A 481 7.85 -2.68 -26.98
CA LYS A 481 9.27 -2.81 -27.36
C LYS A 481 9.61 -1.87 -28.53
N GLY A 482 10.56 -0.96 -28.31
CA GLY A 482 11.04 -0.01 -29.32
C GLY A 482 10.02 1.08 -29.71
N LYS A 483 9.10 1.44 -28.81
CA LYS A 483 8.05 2.44 -29.07
C LYS A 483 8.32 3.77 -28.39
N ASP A 484 9.44 4.38 -28.77
CA ASP A 484 9.93 5.62 -28.17
C ASP A 484 8.94 6.80 -28.33
N MET A 485 8.22 6.86 -29.46
CA MET A 485 7.22 7.91 -29.71
C MET A 485 6.01 7.83 -28.77
N PHE A 486 5.53 6.62 -28.47
CA PHE A 486 4.42 6.44 -27.51
C PHE A 486 4.86 6.89 -26.11
N LEU A 487 6.05 6.48 -25.67
CA LEU A 487 6.62 6.86 -24.39
C LEU A 487 6.88 8.37 -24.31
N LEU A 488 7.34 9.00 -25.40
CA LEU A 488 7.52 10.45 -25.50
C LEU A 488 6.21 11.22 -25.30
N LEU A 489 5.11 10.77 -25.91
CA LEU A 489 3.80 11.41 -25.74
C LEU A 489 3.19 11.17 -24.35
N MET A 490 3.38 9.97 -23.79
CA MET A 490 3.06 9.67 -22.40
C MET A 490 3.86 10.58 -21.44
N ALA A 491 5.15 10.79 -21.71
CA ALA A 491 6.02 11.68 -20.94
C ALA A 491 5.50 13.12 -21.01
N LYS A 492 5.18 13.62 -22.21
CA LYS A 492 4.58 14.95 -22.41
C LYS A 492 3.30 15.14 -21.62
N MET A 493 2.39 14.17 -21.66
CA MET A 493 1.15 14.20 -20.86
C MET A 493 1.46 14.19 -19.35
N THR A 494 2.43 13.40 -18.92
CA THR A 494 2.80 13.23 -17.51
C THR A 494 3.37 14.50 -16.90
N VAL A 495 4.17 15.27 -17.65
CA VAL A 495 4.78 16.51 -17.16
C VAL A 495 3.88 17.74 -17.29
N ASN A 496 2.84 17.68 -18.15
CA ASN A 496 1.87 18.75 -18.31
C ASN A 496 1.03 19.01 -17.05
N VAL A 497 0.78 17.98 -16.24
CA VAL A 497 0.05 18.13 -14.97
C VAL A 497 1.06 18.30 -13.83
N LYS A 498 1.42 19.55 -13.55
CA LYS A 498 2.35 19.90 -12.46
C LYS A 498 1.64 19.84 -11.08
N PRO A 499 2.34 19.44 -10.01
CA PRO A 499 1.85 19.62 -8.64
C PRO A 499 1.49 21.08 -8.36
N PRO A 500 0.50 21.37 -7.49
CA PRO A 500 -0.11 22.69 -7.38
C PRO A 500 0.69 23.60 -6.45
N LEU A 501 1.96 23.87 -6.78
CA LEU A 501 2.79 24.84 -6.08
C LEU A 501 3.06 26.06 -6.95
N SER A 502 2.82 27.24 -6.40
CA SER A 502 3.25 28.50 -7.00
C SER A 502 4.76 28.70 -6.84
N PHE A 503 5.30 29.72 -7.51
CA PHE A 503 6.69 30.16 -7.35
C PHE A 503 7.06 30.46 -5.88
N PHE A 504 6.11 31.02 -5.11
CA PHE A 504 6.29 31.31 -3.68
C PHE A 504 6.01 30.10 -2.77
N LYS A 505 5.96 28.88 -3.32
CA LYS A 505 5.64 27.63 -2.60
C LYS A 505 4.31 27.70 -1.84
N THR A 506 3.33 28.43 -2.38
CA THR A 506 1.93 28.41 -1.91
C THR A 506 1.11 27.45 -2.74
N PHE A 507 0.05 26.87 -2.16
CA PHE A 507 -0.82 25.96 -2.90
C PHE A 507 -1.64 26.70 -3.94
N VAL A 508 -1.68 26.16 -5.16
CA VAL A 508 -2.57 26.63 -6.22
C VAL A 508 -3.94 25.98 -6.01
N VAL A 509 -4.95 26.82 -5.81
CA VAL A 509 -6.34 26.41 -5.54
C VAL A 509 -7.27 26.86 -6.66
N GLU A 510 -8.46 26.26 -6.73
CA GLU A 510 -9.50 26.69 -7.66
C GLU A 510 -9.93 28.13 -7.36
N LYS A 511 -9.98 28.97 -8.39
CA LYS A 511 -10.23 30.41 -8.24
C LYS A 511 -11.72 30.73 -8.07
N ASP A 512 -12.59 29.92 -8.68
CA ASP A 512 -14.03 30.15 -8.80
C ASP A 512 -14.81 28.83 -8.75
N GLY A 513 -16.15 28.91 -8.73
CA GLY A 513 -17.05 27.77 -8.67
C GLY A 513 -17.26 27.18 -7.28
N MET A 514 -17.97 26.03 -7.20
CA MET A 514 -18.34 25.39 -5.93
C MET A 514 -17.15 24.91 -5.08
N HIS A 515 -15.96 24.81 -5.67
CA HIS A 515 -14.74 24.37 -5.01
C HIS A 515 -13.71 25.50 -4.84
N LYS A 516 -14.14 26.76 -4.90
CA LYS A 516 -13.29 27.94 -4.68
C LYS A 516 -12.45 27.80 -3.40
N ASN A 517 -11.19 28.19 -3.48
CA ASN A 517 -10.16 28.10 -2.43
C ASN A 517 -9.72 26.68 -2.05
N LYS A 518 -10.20 25.64 -2.75
CA LYS A 518 -9.79 24.25 -2.51
C LYS A 518 -8.89 23.75 -3.64
N PHE A 519 -8.07 22.72 -3.38
CA PHE A 519 -7.40 21.96 -4.42
C PHE A 519 -7.98 20.55 -4.51
N ASN A 520 -7.87 19.93 -5.69
CA ASN A 520 -8.26 18.53 -5.87
C ASN A 520 -7.08 17.58 -5.57
N ILE A 521 -7.10 16.86 -4.44
CA ILE A 521 -6.01 15.97 -4.00
C ILE A 521 -5.74 14.84 -5.00
N LYS A 522 -6.78 14.33 -5.67
CA LYS A 522 -6.68 13.27 -6.68
C LYS A 522 -5.97 13.77 -7.93
N PHE A 523 -6.48 14.84 -8.54
CA PHE A 523 -5.97 15.30 -9.83
C PHE A 523 -4.67 16.07 -9.75
N LYS A 524 -4.42 16.80 -8.65
CA LYS A 524 -3.24 17.66 -8.53
C LYS A 524 -2.05 16.98 -7.83
N PHE A 525 -2.26 15.88 -7.10
CA PHE A 525 -1.19 15.22 -6.33
C PHE A 525 -1.06 13.73 -6.65
N LEU A 526 -2.12 12.93 -6.44
CA LEU A 526 -2.07 11.48 -6.70
C LEU A 526 -1.84 11.17 -8.17
N SER A 527 -2.61 11.76 -9.08
CA SER A 527 -2.51 11.47 -10.51
C SER A 527 -1.11 11.78 -11.08
N PRO A 528 -0.47 12.93 -10.79
CA PRO A 528 0.92 13.18 -11.19
C PRO A 528 1.90 12.11 -10.70
N LEU A 529 1.81 11.72 -9.41
CA LEU A 529 2.67 10.68 -8.84
C LEU A 529 2.45 9.32 -9.54
N ILE A 530 1.20 8.90 -9.67
CA ILE A 530 0.86 7.63 -10.33
C ILE A 530 1.34 7.65 -11.80
N ASN A 531 1.20 8.78 -12.49
CA ASN A 531 1.59 8.91 -13.89
C ASN A 531 3.12 8.82 -14.09
N VAL A 532 3.94 9.43 -13.21
CA VAL A 532 5.41 9.31 -13.31
C VAL A 532 5.85 7.87 -13.10
N VAL A 533 5.27 7.17 -12.11
CA VAL A 533 5.57 5.76 -11.84
C VAL A 533 5.09 4.88 -12.99
N ARG A 534 3.88 5.13 -13.53
CA ARG A 534 3.34 4.37 -14.66
C ARG A 534 4.20 4.52 -15.92
N LEU A 535 4.65 5.72 -16.24
CA LEU A 535 5.51 5.97 -17.41
C LEU A 535 6.76 5.07 -17.36
N PHE A 536 7.49 5.12 -16.24
CA PHE A 536 8.70 4.32 -16.09
C PHE A 536 8.41 2.81 -16.00
N ALA A 537 7.29 2.41 -15.40
CA ALA A 537 6.86 1.02 -15.39
C ALA A 537 6.61 0.50 -16.82
N LEU A 538 5.95 1.28 -17.68
CA LEU A 538 5.74 0.93 -19.09
C LEU A 538 7.06 0.90 -19.87
N GLU A 539 7.95 1.87 -19.64
CA GLU A 539 9.29 1.91 -20.23
C GLU A 539 10.12 0.65 -19.89
N LYS A 540 10.05 0.22 -18.62
CA LYS A 540 10.73 -1.00 -18.14
C LYS A 540 9.92 -2.27 -18.34
N ARG A 541 8.71 -2.17 -18.89
CA ARG A 541 7.77 -3.29 -19.15
C ARG A 541 7.46 -4.11 -17.89
N ILE A 542 7.23 -3.41 -16.78
CA ILE A 542 6.84 -3.97 -15.48
C ILE A 542 5.37 -4.41 -15.55
N GLU A 543 5.09 -5.62 -15.04
CA GLU A 543 3.77 -6.25 -15.11
C GLU A 543 2.80 -5.70 -14.06
N GLU A 544 3.35 -5.40 -12.88
CA GLU A 544 2.64 -4.91 -11.71
C GLU A 544 1.84 -3.64 -12.04
N THR A 545 0.65 -3.53 -11.44
CA THR A 545 -0.24 -2.37 -11.63
C THR A 545 -0.21 -1.42 -10.45
N SER A 546 -0.05 -1.93 -9.23
CA SER A 546 0.01 -1.11 -8.01
C SER A 546 1.16 -0.11 -8.09
N THR A 547 0.91 1.14 -7.68
CA THR A 547 1.92 2.20 -7.68
C THR A 547 3.10 1.84 -6.78
N LEU A 548 2.84 1.29 -5.60
CA LEU A 548 3.91 0.93 -4.66
C LEU A 548 4.73 -0.27 -5.15
N GLU A 549 4.07 -1.33 -5.65
CA GLU A 549 4.76 -2.49 -6.23
C GLU A 549 5.62 -2.06 -7.44
N ARG A 550 5.09 -1.18 -8.30
CA ARG A 550 5.86 -0.59 -9.41
C ARG A 550 7.08 0.16 -8.93
N ILE A 551 6.98 0.98 -7.89
CA ILE A 551 8.15 1.69 -7.35
C ILE A 551 9.20 0.68 -6.88
N GLU A 552 8.81 -0.36 -6.15
CA GLU A 552 9.73 -1.39 -5.66
C GLU A 552 10.46 -2.10 -6.81
N ARG A 553 9.73 -2.53 -7.84
CA ARG A 553 10.33 -3.14 -9.05
C ARG A 553 11.20 -2.17 -9.84
N LEU A 554 10.82 -0.89 -9.89
CA LEU A 554 11.60 0.15 -10.57
C LEU A 554 12.89 0.51 -9.84
N MET A 555 12.92 0.43 -8.50
CA MET A 555 14.15 0.66 -7.72
C MET A 555 15.27 -0.32 -8.10
N GLU A 556 14.93 -1.51 -8.58
CA GLU A 556 15.90 -2.49 -9.06
C GLU A 556 16.46 -2.17 -10.45
N SER A 557 15.72 -1.41 -11.28
CA SER A 557 15.93 -1.37 -12.74
C SER A 557 15.98 0.02 -13.39
N HIS A 558 15.61 1.08 -12.66
CA HIS A 558 15.48 2.44 -13.17
C HIS A 558 16.18 3.47 -12.26
N ASP A 559 17.17 4.18 -12.78
CA ASP A 559 18.09 5.02 -12.00
C ASP A 559 17.39 6.13 -11.21
N THR A 560 16.47 6.89 -11.84
CA THR A 560 15.72 7.95 -11.14
C THR A 560 14.90 7.40 -9.97
N ILE A 561 14.27 6.24 -10.14
CA ILE A 561 13.41 5.64 -9.11
C ILE A 561 14.25 4.92 -8.06
N ARG A 562 15.43 4.38 -8.41
CA ARG A 562 16.40 3.87 -7.43
C ARG A 562 16.80 4.95 -6.43
N GLN A 563 17.00 6.19 -6.89
CA GLN A 563 17.41 7.31 -6.02
C GLN A 563 16.24 7.90 -5.22
N MET A 564 15.04 7.98 -5.82
CA MET A 564 13.90 8.71 -5.25
C MET A 564 12.73 7.81 -4.80
N GLY A 565 12.87 6.49 -4.92
CA GLY A 565 11.79 5.53 -4.73
C GLY A 565 11.17 5.58 -3.33
N ASP A 566 12.00 5.63 -2.30
CA ASP A 566 11.51 5.71 -0.91
C ASP A 566 10.74 7.01 -0.65
N GLU A 567 11.20 8.14 -1.18
CA GLU A 567 10.49 9.41 -1.08
C GLU A 567 9.14 9.38 -1.81
N LEU A 568 9.08 8.74 -2.99
CA LEU A 568 7.84 8.55 -3.74
C LEU A 568 6.86 7.63 -3.01
N LYS A 569 7.35 6.54 -2.40
CA LYS A 569 6.52 5.64 -1.58
C LYS A 569 5.90 6.39 -0.42
N HIS A 570 6.69 7.18 0.31
CA HIS A 570 6.17 7.97 1.42
C HIS A 570 5.20 9.07 0.97
N ALA A 571 5.50 9.77 -0.12
CA ALA A 571 4.60 10.76 -0.70
C ALA A 571 3.26 10.13 -1.10
N PHE A 572 3.28 8.95 -1.73
CA PHE A 572 2.06 8.22 -2.09
C PHE A 572 1.23 7.85 -0.87
N GLU A 573 1.85 7.24 0.15
CA GLU A 573 1.17 6.86 1.40
C GLU A 573 0.50 8.07 2.07
N PHE A 574 1.23 9.18 2.17
CA PHE A 574 0.74 10.39 2.81
C PHE A 574 -0.40 11.06 2.03
N ILE A 575 -0.23 11.27 0.73
CA ILE A 575 -1.26 11.90 -0.12
C ILE A 575 -2.52 11.01 -0.15
N MET A 576 -2.35 9.69 -0.23
CA MET A 576 -3.47 8.74 -0.20
C MET A 576 -4.18 8.77 1.17
N MET A 577 -3.43 8.80 2.27
CA MET A 577 -4.00 8.91 3.62
C MET A 577 -4.81 10.20 3.78
N MET A 578 -4.29 11.35 3.32
CA MET A 578 -5.03 12.62 3.34
C MET A 578 -6.36 12.51 2.60
N LYS A 579 -6.38 11.86 1.43
CA LYS A 579 -7.62 11.62 0.68
C LYS A 579 -8.58 10.72 1.47
N ILE A 580 -8.10 9.62 2.05
CA ILE A 580 -8.90 8.67 2.84
C ILE A 580 -9.54 9.40 4.02
N VAL A 581 -8.75 10.11 4.83
CA VAL A 581 -9.23 10.84 6.01
C VAL A 581 -10.22 11.96 5.63
N HIS A 582 -9.96 12.70 4.56
CA HIS A 582 -10.88 13.70 4.05
C HIS A 582 -12.25 13.11 3.72
N GLN A 583 -12.26 12.05 2.90
CA GLN A 583 -13.49 11.36 2.49
C GLN A 583 -14.21 10.71 3.68
N PHE A 584 -13.45 10.15 4.62
CA PHE A 584 -13.98 9.59 5.86
C PHE A 584 -14.72 10.65 6.69
N ASN A 585 -14.10 11.81 6.89
CA ASN A 585 -14.70 12.93 7.63
C ASN A 585 -15.95 13.50 6.96
N GLN A 586 -16.07 13.40 5.64
CA GLN A 586 -17.29 13.77 4.93
C GLN A 586 -18.41 12.76 5.22
N LEU A 587 -18.11 11.46 5.15
CA LEU A 587 -19.09 10.40 5.42
C LEU A 587 -19.62 10.43 6.84
N THR A 588 -18.76 10.66 7.84
CA THR A 588 -19.19 10.75 9.25
C THR A 588 -20.12 11.94 9.49
N LYS A 589 -20.06 12.96 8.63
CA LYS A 589 -20.98 14.12 8.62
C LYS A 589 -22.19 13.93 7.70
N GLY A 590 -22.37 12.74 7.11
CA GLY A 590 -23.46 12.45 6.16
C GLY A 590 -23.31 13.14 4.80
N LEU A 591 -22.12 13.65 4.46
CA LEU A 591 -21.82 14.30 3.19
C LEU A 591 -21.36 13.27 2.14
N GLN A 592 -21.57 13.60 0.87
CA GLN A 592 -21.00 12.84 -0.24
C GLN A 592 -19.49 13.06 -0.32
N PRO A 593 -18.67 12.00 -0.39
CA PRO A 593 -17.22 12.13 -0.53
C PRO A 593 -16.82 12.85 -1.81
N ASP A 594 -15.87 13.79 -1.71
CA ASP A 594 -15.23 14.42 -2.85
C ASP A 594 -13.70 14.30 -2.75
N ASN A 595 -12.96 15.07 -3.56
CA ASN A 595 -11.50 15.11 -3.53
C ASN A 595 -10.97 16.54 -3.28
N TYR A 596 -11.81 17.47 -2.82
CA TYR A 596 -11.49 18.89 -2.70
C TYR A 596 -11.19 19.28 -1.25
N ILE A 597 -9.91 19.56 -0.98
CA ILE A 597 -9.41 19.93 0.34
C ILE A 597 -9.12 21.43 0.37
N ASP A 598 -9.61 22.12 1.40
CA ASP A 598 -9.21 23.49 1.69
C ASP A 598 -7.84 23.47 2.37
N PRO A 599 -6.80 24.13 1.82
CA PRO A 599 -5.51 24.20 2.48
C PRO A 599 -5.57 24.76 3.89
N ASN A 600 -6.54 25.61 4.23
CA ASN A 600 -6.66 26.22 5.56
C ASN A 600 -7.03 25.21 6.65
N ASP A 601 -7.71 24.12 6.28
CA ASP A 601 -8.07 23.04 7.21
C ASP A 601 -6.86 22.16 7.59
N LEU A 602 -5.73 22.33 6.90
CA LEU A 602 -4.49 21.61 7.14
C LEU A 602 -3.63 22.28 8.22
N THR A 603 -3.05 21.46 9.09
CA THR A 603 -1.99 21.88 10.03
C THR A 603 -0.74 22.32 9.29
N ASN A 604 0.12 23.06 10.00
CA ASN A 604 1.42 23.46 9.46
C ASN A 604 2.32 22.26 9.12
N LEU A 605 2.16 21.14 9.81
CA LEU A 605 2.89 19.91 9.52
C LEU A 605 2.38 19.28 8.22
N GLU A 606 1.07 19.05 8.09
CA GLU A 606 0.45 18.52 6.88
C GLU A 606 0.75 19.39 5.66
N LYS A 607 0.65 20.72 5.78
CA LYS A 607 1.03 21.67 4.72
C LYS A 607 2.47 21.50 4.28
N LYS A 608 3.40 21.36 5.23
CA LYS A 608 4.83 21.21 4.94
C LYS A 608 5.10 19.87 4.24
N THR A 609 4.58 18.78 4.78
CA THR A 609 4.73 17.43 4.22
C THR A 609 4.13 17.32 2.81
N LEU A 610 2.98 17.95 2.58
CA LEU A 610 2.36 17.99 1.26
C LEU A 610 3.18 18.81 0.25
N LYS A 611 3.78 19.94 0.67
CA LYS A 611 4.71 20.72 -0.17
C LYS A 611 5.98 19.95 -0.52
N GLU A 612 6.52 19.20 0.43
CA GLU A 612 7.69 18.34 0.21
C GLU A 612 7.35 17.22 -0.78
N SER A 613 6.19 16.59 -0.62
CA SER A 613 5.67 15.58 -1.57
C SER A 613 5.56 16.14 -3.00
N CYS A 614 5.07 17.38 -3.17
CA CYS A 614 5.07 18.05 -4.47
C CYS A 614 6.48 18.23 -5.05
N GLN A 615 7.47 18.60 -4.22
CA GLN A 615 8.85 18.78 -4.68
C GLN A 615 9.47 17.46 -5.17
N VAL A 616 9.19 16.35 -4.47
CA VAL A 616 9.60 15.00 -4.92
C VAL A 616 9.01 14.72 -6.30
N ILE A 617 7.70 14.92 -6.49
CA ILE A 617 7.04 14.69 -7.79
C ILE A 617 7.62 15.61 -8.87
N SER A 618 7.85 16.89 -8.57
CA SER A 618 8.42 17.85 -9.53
C SER A 618 9.84 17.49 -9.96
N ARG A 619 10.69 17.02 -9.03
CA ARG A 619 12.05 16.55 -9.36
C ARG A 619 12.02 15.34 -10.30
N VAL A 620 11.07 14.41 -10.11
CA VAL A 620 10.89 13.29 -11.04
C VAL A 620 10.38 13.77 -12.39
N GLN A 621 9.44 14.71 -12.44
CA GLN A 621 8.96 15.31 -13.69
C GLN A 621 10.08 16.03 -14.45
N GLU A 622 10.98 16.74 -13.76
CA GLU A 622 12.16 17.36 -14.38
C GLU A 622 13.12 16.31 -14.96
N SER A 623 13.32 15.19 -14.27
CA SER A 623 14.07 14.04 -14.81
C SER A 623 13.43 13.49 -16.09
N ILE A 624 12.09 13.43 -16.15
CA ILE A 624 11.35 13.04 -17.36
C ILE A 624 11.56 14.06 -18.49
N GLU A 625 11.42 15.36 -18.21
CA GLU A 625 11.63 16.42 -19.20
C GLU A 625 13.02 16.34 -19.84
N ASN A 626 14.05 16.09 -19.01
CA ASN A 626 15.43 15.91 -19.46
C ASN A 626 15.62 14.61 -20.25
N ARG A 627 15.12 13.48 -19.74
CA ARG A 627 15.25 12.15 -20.37
C ARG A 627 14.60 12.11 -21.76
N TYR A 628 13.44 12.74 -21.91
CA TYR A 628 12.66 12.74 -23.14
C TYR A 628 12.86 14.02 -23.99
N LEU A 629 13.82 14.88 -23.63
CA LEU A 629 14.18 16.12 -24.34
C LEU A 629 12.98 17.05 -24.64
N LEU A 630 11.98 17.07 -23.75
CA LEU A 630 10.73 17.80 -23.96
C LEU A 630 10.92 19.32 -24.03
N GLY A 631 11.95 19.86 -23.36
CA GLY A 631 12.29 21.28 -23.40
C GLY A 631 12.80 21.77 -24.76
N ARG A 632 13.26 20.88 -25.64
CA ARG A 632 13.79 21.22 -26.99
C ARG A 632 12.74 21.16 -28.09
N LEU A 633 11.55 20.63 -27.81
CA LEU A 633 10.44 20.46 -28.77
C LEU A 633 9.43 21.64 -28.73
N SER A 634 9.71 22.65 -27.91
CA SER A 634 8.89 23.84 -27.70
C SER A 634 9.41 25.08 -28.44
N GLY A 635 10.43 24.91 -29.28
CA GLY A 635 11.08 25.97 -30.08
C GLY A 635 10.69 25.92 -31.55
#